data_AF-A0A1X0NPZ5-F1
#
_entry.id   AF-A0A1X0NPZ5-F1
#
_cell.length_a   1.000
_cell.length_b   1.000
_cell.length_c   1.000
_cell.angle_alpha   90.00
_cell.angle_beta   90.00
_cell.angle_gamma   90.00
#
_symmetry.space_group_name_H-M   'P 1'
#
loop_
_entity.id
_entity.type
_entity.pdbx_description
1 polymer ?
#
loop_
_entity_poly.entity_id
_entity_poly.type
_entity_poly.pdbx_seq_one_letter_code
_entity_poly.pdbx_strand_id
1 'polypeptide(L)'
;MMTCTPEPIWCKQWFKNCRNSSSGTHWGKLITYTVQVNFYFAVGFCYTLSRDVVQQFVSYTPLVRLVYTPYSKGKEVKFFLFFLHHEDMMVGYVLHKVMGNNITFVSEPPSRFHDLYRGYHSRNVTWSSVVVHHTKEKDYKMLMNIFGNDTAPPAKAYKV
;
A
#
# COMPACT_ATOMS: atom_id res chain seq x y z
N MET A 1 29.53 -2.30 1.86
CA MET A 1 28.70 -2.46 3.07
C MET A 1 27.50 -1.53 2.89
N MET A 2 26.37 -2.04 2.40
CA MET A 2 25.16 -1.23 2.20
C MET A 2 24.50 -0.98 3.55
N THR A 3 24.54 0.25 4.02
CA THR A 3 23.80 0.69 5.20
C THR A 3 22.32 0.75 4.85
N CYS A 4 21.50 -0.07 5.49
CA CYS A 4 20.05 0.10 5.50
C CYS A 4 19.73 1.51 6.01
N THR A 5 19.08 2.33 5.18
CA THR A 5 18.57 3.63 5.60
C THR A 5 17.53 3.45 6.71
N PRO A 6 17.44 4.36 7.69
CA PRO A 6 16.47 4.26 8.77
C PRO A 6 15.05 4.22 8.19
N GLU A 7 14.21 3.35 8.75
CA GLU A 7 12.79 3.21 8.36
C GLU A 7 12.11 4.59 8.28
N PRO A 8 11.24 4.82 7.27
CA PRO A 8 10.43 6.03 7.23
C PRO A 8 9.66 6.19 8.54
N ILE A 9 9.80 7.34 9.19
CA ILE A 9 9.20 7.68 10.49
C ILE A 9 7.69 7.37 10.52
N TRP A 10 7.02 7.58 9.39
CA TRP A 10 5.59 7.31 9.17
C TRP A 10 5.15 5.85 9.36
N CYS A 11 6.06 4.89 9.24
CA CYS A 11 5.78 3.47 9.45
C CYS A 11 5.64 3.14 10.95
N LYS A 12 6.41 3.77 11.83
CA LYS A 12 6.54 3.35 13.23
C LYS A 12 5.24 3.47 14.03
N GLN A 13 4.40 4.45 13.70
CA GLN A 13 3.20 4.77 14.46
C GLN A 13 2.01 3.84 14.16
N TRP A 14 1.91 3.34 12.92
CA TRP A 14 0.84 2.44 12.49
C TRP A 14 1.09 0.99 12.95
N PHE A 15 2.34 0.52 12.93
CA PHE A 15 2.67 -0.88 13.24
C PHE A 15 2.32 -1.32 14.67
N LYS A 16 2.22 -0.41 15.64
CA LYS A 16 1.88 -0.75 17.03
C LYS A 16 0.43 -1.27 17.18
N ASN A 17 -0.49 -0.86 16.31
CA ASN A 17 -1.91 -1.21 16.43
C ASN A 17 -2.33 -2.45 15.62
N CYS A 18 -1.53 -2.90 14.66
CA CYS A 18 -1.88 -4.04 13.80
C CYS A 18 -1.51 -5.42 14.40
N ARG A 19 -0.90 -5.48 15.59
CA ARG A 19 -0.42 -6.74 16.19
C ARG A 19 -1.52 -7.66 16.73
N ASN A 20 -2.77 -7.20 16.85
CA ASN A 20 -3.83 -7.93 17.56
C ASN A 20 -4.98 -8.44 16.66
N SER A 21 -4.84 -8.41 15.33
CA SER A 21 -5.84 -8.99 14.43
C SER A 21 -5.53 -10.47 14.18
N SER A 22 -6.51 -11.35 14.38
CA SER A 22 -6.42 -12.78 14.03
C SER A 22 -6.36 -13.03 12.52
N SER A 23 -6.77 -12.03 11.73
CA SER A 23 -6.69 -11.98 10.27
C SER A 23 -5.66 -10.94 9.82
N GLY A 24 -4.93 -11.27 8.75
CA GLY A 24 -3.93 -10.38 8.18
C GLY A 24 -4.49 -9.03 7.75
N THR A 25 -3.67 -7.96 7.76
CA THR A 25 -4.08 -6.58 7.49
C THR A 25 -3.57 -6.08 6.15
N HIS A 26 -4.45 -5.44 5.36
CA HIS A 26 -4.09 -4.61 4.21
C HIS A 26 -4.60 -3.18 4.43
N TRP A 27 -3.65 -2.25 4.58
CA TRP A 27 -3.92 -0.84 4.86
C TRP A 27 -3.55 0.05 3.69
N GLY A 28 -4.33 1.10 3.45
CA GLY A 28 -4.02 2.17 2.51
C GLY A 28 -5.28 2.92 2.07
N LYS A 29 -5.18 3.71 0.99
CA LYS A 29 -6.35 4.33 0.37
C LYS A 29 -7.12 3.27 -0.43
N LEU A 30 -8.14 2.69 0.18
CA LEU A 30 -8.88 1.58 -0.43
C LEU A 30 -9.89 2.05 -1.46
N ILE A 31 -9.91 1.36 -2.60
CA ILE A 31 -10.92 1.48 -3.64
C ILE A 31 -11.39 0.07 -4.02
N THR A 32 -12.61 0.00 -4.51
CA THR A 32 -13.19 -1.23 -5.04
C THR A 32 -13.10 -1.24 -6.56
N TYR A 33 -12.77 -2.39 -7.14
CA TYR A 33 -12.82 -2.60 -8.58
C TYR A 33 -13.75 -3.76 -8.93
N THR A 34 -14.54 -3.58 -9.99
CA THR A 34 -15.49 -4.58 -10.47
C THR A 34 -15.30 -4.78 -11.96
N VAL A 35 -14.92 -5.99 -12.35
CA VAL A 35 -14.96 -6.44 -13.76
C VAL A 35 -15.71 -7.76 -13.85
N GLN A 36 -15.09 -8.82 -13.33
CA GLN A 36 -15.68 -10.17 -13.25
C GLN A 36 -15.94 -10.59 -11.80
N VAL A 37 -15.13 -10.06 -10.88
CA VAL A 37 -15.27 -10.22 -9.43
C VAL A 37 -15.09 -8.85 -8.78
N ASN A 38 -15.73 -8.66 -7.63
CA ASN A 38 -15.55 -7.48 -6.81
C ASN A 38 -14.39 -7.73 -5.85
N PHE A 39 -13.37 -6.85 -5.87
CA PHE A 39 -12.27 -6.89 -4.91
C PHE A 39 -11.84 -5.48 -4.49
N TYR A 40 -11.29 -5.41 -3.27
CA TYR A 40 -10.67 -4.21 -2.73
C TYR A 40 -9.19 -4.20 -3.03
N PHE A 41 -8.64 -3.01 -3.30
CA PHE A 41 -7.21 -2.77 -3.44
C PHE A 41 -6.86 -1.39 -2.88
N ALA A 42 -5.63 -1.23 -2.40
CA ALA A 42 -5.11 0.08 -2.01
C ALA A 42 -4.38 0.74 -3.18
N VAL A 43 -4.73 1.97 -3.51
CA VAL A 43 -4.16 2.69 -4.67
C VAL A 43 -2.66 2.93 -4.51
N GLY A 44 -1.91 2.79 -5.60
CA GLY A 44 -0.44 2.74 -5.69
C GLY A 44 0.39 3.95 -5.24
N PHE A 45 -0.12 4.84 -4.38
CA PHE A 45 0.71 5.85 -3.72
C PHE A 45 1.57 5.22 -2.62
N CYS A 46 0.93 4.50 -1.71
CA CYS A 46 1.54 3.78 -0.61
C CYS A 46 0.45 2.94 0.06
N TYR A 47 0.79 1.70 0.38
CA TYR A 47 -0.03 0.80 1.15
C TYR A 47 0.87 -0.11 1.97
N THR A 48 0.30 -0.80 2.94
CA THR A 48 1.04 -1.72 3.81
C THR A 48 0.27 -3.03 3.94
N LEU A 49 1.03 -4.12 3.97
CA LEU A 49 0.54 -5.46 4.20
C LEU A 49 1.19 -6.00 5.48
N SER A 50 0.42 -6.69 6.32
CA SER A 50 1.01 -7.44 7.43
C SER A 50 1.84 -8.61 6.91
N ARG A 51 2.79 -9.08 7.72
CA ARG A 51 3.76 -10.11 7.32
C ARG A 51 3.10 -11.39 6.80
N ASP A 52 2.05 -11.84 7.46
CA ASP A 52 1.26 -13.02 7.08
C ASP A 52 0.53 -12.82 5.74
N VAL A 53 -0.02 -11.62 5.48
CA VAL A 53 -0.60 -11.28 4.17
C VAL A 53 0.45 -11.31 3.07
N VAL A 54 1.64 -10.73 3.33
CA VAL A 54 2.76 -10.79 2.38
C VAL A 54 3.14 -12.24 2.10
N GLN A 55 3.23 -13.08 3.13
CA GLN A 55 3.58 -14.49 2.98
C GLN A 55 2.57 -15.23 2.08
N GLN A 56 1.28 -14.99 2.27
CA GLN A 56 0.24 -15.59 1.43
C GLN A 56 0.35 -15.09 -0.02
N PHE A 57 0.53 -13.77 -0.22
CA PHE A 57 0.69 -13.17 -1.54
C PHE A 57 1.90 -13.74 -2.30
N VAL A 58 3.10 -13.75 -1.70
CA VAL A 58 4.32 -14.23 -2.39
C VAL A 58 4.35 -15.74 -2.57
N SER A 59 3.53 -16.50 -1.84
CA SER A 59 3.38 -17.95 -2.00
C SER A 59 2.45 -18.35 -3.15
N TYR A 60 1.73 -17.38 -3.75
CA TYR A 60 0.76 -17.64 -4.79
C TYR A 60 1.43 -18.00 -6.13
N THR A 61 1.63 -19.31 -6.30
CA THR A 61 2.41 -19.90 -7.40
C THR A 61 1.98 -19.46 -8.81
N PRO A 62 0.68 -19.31 -9.15
CA PRO A 62 0.27 -18.84 -10.48
C PRO A 62 0.84 -17.47 -10.85
N LEU A 63 0.81 -16.51 -9.92
CA LEU A 63 1.38 -15.18 -10.12
C LEU A 63 2.91 -15.26 -10.20
N VAL A 64 3.55 -15.95 -9.25
CA VAL A 64 5.02 -16.10 -9.21
C VAL A 64 5.56 -16.62 -10.54
N ARG A 65 4.96 -17.71 -11.06
CA ARG A 65 5.35 -18.28 -12.36
C ARG A 65 5.19 -17.28 -13.51
N LEU A 66 4.12 -16.47 -13.48
CA LEU A 66 3.85 -15.49 -14.52
C LEU A 66 4.85 -14.33 -14.49
N VAL A 67 5.22 -13.84 -13.30
CA VAL A 67 6.22 -12.76 -13.13
C VAL A 67 7.59 -13.17 -13.65
N TYR A 68 7.99 -14.43 -13.46
CA TYR A 68 9.26 -14.95 -13.99
C TYR A 68 9.20 -15.38 -15.47
N THR A 69 8.04 -15.29 -16.12
CA THR A 69 7.89 -15.64 -17.53
C THR A 69 8.15 -14.40 -18.40
N PRO A 70 9.07 -14.46 -19.39
CA PRO A 70 9.24 -13.37 -20.34
C PRO A 70 7.94 -13.04 -21.07
N TYR A 71 7.66 -11.75 -21.20
CA TYR A 71 6.50 -11.26 -21.92
C TYR A 71 6.53 -11.71 -23.39
N SER A 72 5.37 -12.11 -23.91
CA SER A 72 5.14 -12.28 -25.35
C SER A 72 3.69 -11.98 -25.68
N LYS A 73 3.43 -11.50 -26.90
CA LYS A 73 2.08 -11.10 -27.33
C LYS A 73 1.06 -12.25 -27.21
N GLY A 74 1.47 -13.48 -27.52
CA GLY A 74 0.61 -14.67 -27.37
C GLY A 74 0.23 -15.00 -25.92
N LYS A 75 0.92 -14.44 -24.91
CA LYS A 75 0.61 -14.62 -23.48
C LYS A 75 -0.04 -13.38 -22.86
N GLU A 76 -0.23 -12.30 -23.60
CA GLU A 76 -0.71 -11.00 -23.10
C GLU A 76 -1.98 -11.13 -22.25
N VAL A 77 -2.94 -11.93 -22.70
CA VAL A 77 -4.18 -12.20 -21.96
C VAL A 77 -3.92 -12.67 -20.51
N LYS A 78 -2.88 -13.47 -20.27
CA LYS A 78 -2.52 -13.92 -18.91
C LYS A 78 -1.97 -12.80 -18.05
N PHE A 79 -1.14 -11.92 -18.62
CA PHE A 79 -0.62 -10.74 -17.93
C PHE A 79 -1.74 -9.78 -17.54
N PHE A 80 -2.70 -9.57 -18.45
CA PHE A 80 -3.86 -8.72 -18.20
C PHE A 80 -4.82 -9.32 -17.17
N LEU A 81 -5.05 -10.65 -17.21
CA LEU A 81 -5.92 -11.35 -16.26
C LEU A 81 -5.45 -11.20 -14.81
N PHE A 82 -4.14 -11.15 -14.59
CA PHE A 82 -3.54 -10.92 -13.27
C PHE A 82 -3.20 -9.45 -12.99
N PHE A 83 -3.65 -8.52 -13.82
CA PHE A 83 -3.40 -7.08 -13.67
C PHE A 83 -1.91 -6.71 -13.60
N LEU A 84 -0.99 -7.42 -14.28
CA LEU A 84 0.44 -7.10 -14.25
C LEU A 84 0.78 -5.71 -14.85
N HIS A 85 -0.18 -5.03 -15.46
CA HIS A 85 -0.10 -3.65 -15.95
C HIS A 85 -0.51 -2.59 -14.90
N HIS A 86 -1.08 -3.02 -13.77
CA HIS A 86 -1.48 -2.20 -12.63
C HIS A 86 -1.13 -2.94 -11.33
N GLU A 87 0.05 -2.64 -10.77
CA GLU A 87 0.64 -3.34 -9.63
C GLU A 87 -0.26 -3.38 -8.39
N ASP A 88 -0.89 -2.26 -8.05
CA ASP A 88 -1.82 -2.13 -6.94
C ASP A 88 -3.07 -3.01 -7.10
N MET A 89 -3.62 -3.04 -8.30
CA MET A 89 -4.75 -3.92 -8.65
C MET A 89 -4.35 -5.39 -8.63
N MET A 90 -3.14 -5.73 -9.08
CA MET A 90 -2.60 -7.09 -9.04
C MET A 90 -2.51 -7.60 -7.60
N VAL A 91 -2.02 -6.76 -6.68
CA VAL A 91 -1.98 -7.08 -5.25
C VAL A 91 -3.37 -7.33 -4.71
N GLY A 92 -4.31 -6.41 -4.90
CA GLY A 92 -5.69 -6.58 -4.41
C GLY A 92 -6.39 -7.81 -4.99
N TYR A 93 -6.23 -8.06 -6.29
CA TYR A 93 -6.84 -9.21 -6.96
C TYR A 93 -6.29 -10.54 -6.44
N VAL A 94 -4.97 -10.65 -6.28
CA VAL A 94 -4.34 -11.87 -5.76
C VAL A 94 -4.69 -12.09 -4.31
N LEU A 95 -4.73 -11.04 -3.48
CA LEU A 95 -5.17 -11.13 -2.10
C LEU A 95 -6.63 -11.61 -2.01
N HIS A 96 -7.51 -11.12 -2.87
CA HIS A 96 -8.87 -11.64 -2.97
C HIS A 96 -8.89 -13.14 -3.32
N LYS A 97 -8.02 -13.60 -4.23
CA LYS A 97 -7.92 -15.01 -4.61
C LYS A 97 -7.40 -15.93 -3.50
N VAL A 98 -6.42 -15.48 -2.71
CA VAL A 98 -5.73 -16.35 -1.73
C VAL A 98 -6.27 -16.21 -0.31
N MET A 99 -6.76 -15.03 0.06
CA MET A 99 -7.28 -14.75 1.40
C MET A 99 -8.81 -14.78 1.45
N GLY A 100 -9.50 -14.46 0.35
CA GLY A 100 -10.96 -14.30 0.34
C GLY A 100 -11.41 -13.30 1.42
N ASN A 101 -12.22 -13.77 2.37
CA ASN A 101 -12.70 -12.97 3.51
C ASN A 101 -11.74 -12.98 4.72
N ASN A 102 -10.63 -13.72 4.67
CA ASN A 102 -9.67 -13.85 5.77
C ASN A 102 -8.63 -12.71 5.82
N ILE A 103 -9.01 -11.53 5.36
CA ILE A 103 -8.16 -10.33 5.34
C ILE A 103 -8.94 -9.14 5.85
N THR A 104 -8.31 -8.37 6.72
CA THR A 104 -8.83 -7.12 7.26
C THR A 104 -8.31 -5.96 6.43
N PHE A 105 -9.24 -5.31 5.75
CA PHE A 105 -8.99 -4.09 5.01
C PHE A 105 -9.11 -2.87 5.93
N VAL A 106 -8.10 -2.01 5.96
CA VAL A 106 -8.09 -0.79 6.77
C VAL A 106 -7.96 0.41 5.84
N SER A 107 -9.05 1.18 5.72
CA SER A 107 -9.10 2.33 4.83
C SER A 107 -8.53 3.57 5.49
N GLU A 108 -7.52 4.16 4.85
CA GLU A 108 -6.97 5.46 5.24
C GLU A 108 -7.69 6.60 4.48
N PRO A 109 -8.20 7.63 5.17
CA PRO A 109 -8.89 8.75 4.54
C PRO A 109 -8.03 9.50 3.51
N PRO A 110 -8.61 9.91 2.37
CA PRO A 110 -7.89 10.66 1.33
C PRO A 110 -7.29 12.00 1.80
N SER A 111 -7.78 12.57 2.91
CA SER A 111 -7.25 13.81 3.48
C SER A 111 -5.85 13.68 4.07
N ARG A 112 -5.35 12.45 4.26
CA ARG A 112 -4.01 12.14 4.80
C ARG A 112 -3.00 11.75 3.71
N PHE A 113 -3.42 11.77 2.44
CA PHE A 113 -2.59 11.64 1.25
C PHE A 113 -2.49 12.99 0.56
N HIS A 114 -1.28 13.36 0.17
CA HIS A 114 -0.99 14.69 -0.38
C HIS A 114 -0.18 14.58 -1.66
N ASP A 115 -0.47 15.43 -2.63
CA ASP A 115 0.32 15.66 -3.82
C ASP A 115 0.93 17.08 -3.74
N LEU A 116 2.26 17.24 -3.77
CA LEU A 116 2.86 18.58 -3.62
C LEU A 116 2.81 19.43 -4.88
N TYR A 117 3.09 18.85 -6.05
CA TYR A 117 3.23 19.62 -7.30
C TYR A 117 2.18 19.31 -8.35
N ARG A 118 1.64 18.08 -8.35
CA ARG A 118 0.67 17.63 -9.35
C ARG A 118 -0.14 16.46 -8.80
N GLY A 119 -1.39 16.35 -9.19
CA GLY A 119 -2.25 15.23 -8.80
C GLY A 119 -3.60 15.69 -8.27
N TYR A 120 -4.38 14.73 -7.79
CA TYR A 120 -5.75 14.96 -7.32
C TYR A 120 -5.82 15.34 -5.84
N HIS A 121 -4.72 15.21 -5.11
CA HIS A 121 -4.65 15.46 -3.67
C HIS A 121 -3.78 16.68 -3.32
N SER A 122 -3.85 17.74 -4.13
CA SER A 122 -3.17 19.02 -3.88
C SER A 122 -3.73 19.72 -2.65
N ARG A 123 -3.14 19.44 -1.48
CA ARG A 123 -3.55 19.98 -0.17
C ARG A 123 -2.31 20.22 0.68
N ASN A 124 -2.39 21.21 1.56
CA ASN A 124 -1.32 21.50 2.52
C ASN A 124 -1.01 20.26 3.37
N VAL A 125 0.28 19.96 3.54
CA VAL A 125 0.78 18.93 4.46
C VAL A 125 0.46 19.36 5.89
N THR A 126 0.05 18.41 6.72
CA THR A 126 -0.30 18.63 8.13
C THR A 126 0.43 17.63 9.02
N TRP A 127 0.35 17.80 10.34
CA TRP A 127 0.86 16.82 11.30
C TRP A 127 0.15 15.46 11.28
N SER A 128 -1.01 15.38 10.61
CA SER A 128 -1.72 14.11 10.41
C SER A 128 -1.46 13.49 9.04
N SER A 129 -0.68 14.12 8.15
CA SER A 129 -0.30 13.51 6.87
C SER A 129 0.32 12.13 7.07
N VAL A 130 0.11 11.22 6.13
CA VAL A 130 0.74 9.89 6.14
C VAL A 130 1.60 9.68 4.90
N VAL A 131 1.12 10.16 3.75
CA VAL A 131 1.81 10.02 2.47
C VAL A 131 1.86 11.37 1.78
N VAL A 132 3.05 11.75 1.34
CA VAL A 132 3.28 12.94 0.52
C VAL A 132 3.94 12.47 -0.77
N HIS A 133 3.20 12.54 -1.86
CA HIS A 133 3.56 12.08 -3.19
C HIS A 133 3.97 13.25 -4.09
N HIS A 134 4.62 12.93 -5.21
CA HIS A 134 5.21 13.90 -6.13
C HIS A 134 6.14 14.90 -5.42
N THR A 135 7.00 14.43 -4.53
CA THR A 135 8.01 15.25 -3.83
C THR A 135 9.28 15.38 -4.68
N LYS A 136 10.02 16.49 -4.49
CA LYS A 136 11.42 16.61 -4.90
C LYS A 136 12.32 16.35 -3.69
N GLU A 137 13.60 16.09 -3.94
CA GLU A 137 14.58 15.84 -2.88
C GLU A 137 14.63 16.96 -1.83
N LYS A 138 14.53 18.23 -2.25
CA LYS A 138 14.46 19.38 -1.34
C LYS A 138 13.25 19.33 -0.40
N ASP A 139 12.10 18.83 -0.90
CA ASP A 139 10.87 18.73 -0.10
C ASP A 139 11.00 17.58 0.88
N TYR A 140 11.61 16.46 0.45
CA TYR A 140 11.93 15.36 1.35
C TYR A 140 12.80 15.84 2.50
N LYS A 141 13.88 16.59 2.23
CA LYS A 141 14.73 17.18 3.29
C LYS A 141 13.93 18.09 4.23
N MET A 142 13.06 18.95 3.68
CA MET A 142 12.21 19.82 4.47
C MET A 142 11.22 19.03 5.34
N LEU A 143 10.54 18.03 4.78
CA LEU A 143 9.61 17.15 5.48
C LEU A 143 10.34 16.36 6.58
N MET A 144 11.53 15.84 6.31
CA MET A 144 12.35 15.16 7.33
C MET A 144 12.77 16.10 8.46
N ASN A 145 13.00 17.38 8.19
CA ASN A 145 13.26 18.36 9.25
C ASN A 145 12.00 18.65 10.09
N ILE A 146 10.82 18.71 9.45
CA ILE A 146 9.54 18.96 10.14
C ILE A 146 9.15 17.74 10.99
N PHE A 147 9.21 16.53 10.42
CA PHE A 147 8.73 15.30 11.04
C PHE A 147 9.81 14.49 11.77
N GLY A 148 11.08 14.90 11.66
CA GLY A 148 12.24 14.17 12.19
C GLY A 148 12.22 13.94 13.70
N ASN A 149 11.56 14.82 14.45
CA ASN A 149 11.45 14.75 15.91
C ASN A 149 10.18 14.05 16.40
N ASP A 150 9.46 13.35 15.51
CA ASP A 150 8.25 12.55 15.73
C ASP A 150 7.60 12.63 17.12
N THR A 151 6.89 13.73 17.36
CA THR A 151 6.00 13.90 18.52
C THR A 151 4.56 13.51 18.18
N ALA A 152 4.32 12.82 17.06
CA ALA A 152 2.97 12.50 16.65
C ALA A 152 2.33 11.58 17.72
N PRO A 153 1.06 11.82 18.10
CA PRO A 153 0.35 10.90 18.99
C PRO A 153 0.16 9.53 18.31
N PRO A 154 0.07 8.42 19.06
CA PRO A 154 -0.19 7.10 18.51
C PRO A 154 -1.39 7.12 17.55
N ALA A 155 -1.33 6.30 16.50
CA ALA A 155 -2.45 6.17 15.57
C ALA A 155 -3.72 5.82 16.35
N LYS A 156 -4.82 6.50 16.06
CA LYS A 156 -6.12 6.16 16.65
C LYS A 156 -6.69 4.95 15.93
N ALA A 157 -7.01 3.89 16.67
CA ALA A 157 -7.72 2.75 16.12
C ALA A 157 -9.18 3.15 15.86
N TYR A 158 -9.62 3.08 14.62
CA TYR A 158 -11.03 3.22 14.26
C TYR A 158 -11.61 1.81 14.15
N LYS A 159 -12.59 1.47 15.01
CA LYS A 159 -13.41 0.28 14.80
C LYS A 159 -14.43 0.62 13.71
N VAL A 160 -14.43 -0.19 12.65
CA VAL A 160 -15.49 -0.21 11.63
C VAL A 160 -16.59 -1.13 12.13
#